data_AF-A0A1E4FS68-F1
#
_entry.id   AF-A0A1E4FS68-F1
#
_cell.length_a   1.000
_cell.length_b   1.000
_cell.length_c   1.000
_cell.angle_alpha   90.00
_cell.angle_beta   90.00
_cell.angle_gamma   90.00
#
_symmetry.space_group_name_H-M   'P 1'
#
loop_
_entity.id
_entity.type
_entity.pdbx_description
1 polymer ?
#
loop_
_entity_poly.entity_id
_entity_poly.type
_entity_poly.pdbx_seq_one_letter_code
_entity_poly.pdbx_strand_id
1 'polypeptide(L)'
;MSDLPQLGPRAINAYNRLSKELAAFNYVLLRTKATGPVSGTTLFILNGLIFSARRLFRRHADMPLFFPIDTTTTMTLTDLSIYVHRLNSACLHFEERYAHLNGRLAHYIDEMD
;
A
#
# COMPACT_ATOMS: atom_id res chain seq x y z
N MET A 1 -18.93 18.02 -19.11
CA MET A 1 -18.95 16.98 -18.05
C MET A 1 -17.52 16.53 -17.88
N SER A 2 -16.94 16.65 -16.68
CA SER A 2 -15.52 16.34 -16.50
C SER A 2 -15.29 14.85 -16.77
N ASP A 3 -14.44 14.55 -17.75
CA ASP A 3 -14.08 13.21 -18.22
C ASP A 3 -13.13 12.51 -17.23
N LEU A 4 -13.42 12.66 -15.94
CA LEU A 4 -12.58 12.17 -14.85
C LEU A 4 -12.77 10.66 -14.71
N PRO A 5 -11.66 9.91 -14.56
CA PRO A 5 -11.72 8.47 -14.48
C PRO A 5 -12.59 8.04 -13.29
N GLN A 6 -13.51 7.09 -13.52
CA GLN A 6 -14.39 6.56 -12.47
C GLN A 6 -13.84 5.24 -11.91
N LEU A 7 -14.02 5.01 -10.60
CA LEU A 7 -13.73 3.72 -9.97
C LEU A 7 -15.02 2.96 -9.66
N GLY A 8 -15.02 1.67 -10.00
CA GLY A 8 -16.08 0.77 -9.60
C GLY A 8 -16.07 0.51 -8.08
N PRO A 9 -17.22 0.18 -7.46
CA PRO A 9 -17.31 -0.09 -6.01
C PRO A 9 -16.32 -1.16 -5.51
N ARG A 10 -16.05 -2.18 -6.33
CA ARG A 10 -15.08 -3.24 -6.01
C ARG A 10 -13.65 -2.72 -5.89
N ALA A 11 -13.27 -1.75 -6.72
CA ALA A 11 -11.93 -1.16 -6.69
C ALA A 11 -11.76 -0.26 -5.47
N ILE A 12 -12.81 0.50 -5.12
CA ILE A 12 -12.86 1.33 -3.91
C ILE A 12 -12.70 0.46 -2.66
N ASN A 13 -13.48 -0.61 -2.53
CA ASN A 13 -13.36 -1.52 -1.38
C ASN A 13 -11.98 -2.21 -1.31
N ALA A 14 -11.41 -2.57 -2.46
CA ALA A 14 -10.07 -3.15 -2.52
C ALA A 14 -9.01 -2.14 -2.08
N TYR A 15 -9.13 -0.88 -2.51
CA TYR A 15 -8.27 0.20 -2.07
C TYR A 15 -8.37 0.43 -0.56
N ASN A 16 -9.58 0.57 -0.02
CA ASN A 16 -9.77 0.84 1.41
C ASN A 16 -9.21 -0.30 2.29
N ARG A 17 -9.32 -1.56 1.84
CA ARG A 17 -8.68 -2.69 2.53
C ARG A 17 -7.15 -2.60 2.48
N LEU A 18 -6.59 -2.31 1.30
CA LEU A 18 -5.14 -2.14 1.13
C LEU A 18 -4.61 -1.00 2.02
N SER A 19 -5.25 0.16 1.97
CA SER A 19 -4.93 1.36 2.77
C SER A 19 -4.92 1.04 4.27
N LYS A 20 -5.95 0.34 4.76
CA LYS A 20 -6.05 -0.07 6.17
C LYS A 20 -4.94 -1.02 6.61
N GLU A 21 -4.63 -2.05 5.82
CA GLU A 21 -3.56 -2.98 6.18
C GLU A 21 -2.18 -2.33 6.10
N LEU A 22 -1.97 -1.42 5.15
CA LEU A 22 -0.73 -0.68 5.00
C LEU A 22 -0.50 0.29 6.18
N ALA A 23 -1.57 0.92 6.69
CA ALA A 23 -1.51 1.74 7.90
C ALA A 23 -1.03 0.94 9.11
N ALA A 24 -1.45 -0.32 9.26
CA ALA A 24 -0.97 -1.19 10.33
C ALA A 24 0.54 -1.48 10.23
N PHE A 25 1.07 -1.68 9.02
CA PHE A 25 2.51 -1.82 8.80
C PHE A 25 3.27 -0.53 9.17
N ASN A 26 2.78 0.62 8.70
CA ASN A 26 3.38 1.92 9.03
C ASN A 26 3.38 2.18 10.54
N TYR A 27 2.27 1.91 11.23
CA TYR A 27 2.18 2.06 12.68
C TYR A 27 3.26 1.25 13.40
N VAL A 28 3.44 -0.03 13.03
CA VAL A 28 4.48 -0.87 13.63
C VAL A 28 5.87 -0.31 13.34
N LEU A 29 6.16 0.06 12.09
CA LEU A 29 7.47 0.59 11.71
C LEU A 29 7.83 1.91 12.42
N LEU A 30 6.85 2.79 12.63
CA LEU A 30 7.07 4.10 13.26
C LEU A 30 7.11 4.02 14.78
N ARG A 31 6.24 3.20 15.38
CA ARG A 31 6.04 3.16 16.84
C ARG A 31 6.90 2.12 17.52
N THR A 32 7.23 1.02 16.84
CA THR A 32 8.09 -0.02 17.42
C THR A 32 9.53 0.24 17.03
N LYS A 33 10.42 0.40 18.01
CA LYS A 33 11.87 0.44 17.79
C LYS A 33 12.40 -0.97 17.52
N ALA A 34 11.71 -1.72 16.68
CA ALA A 34 12.11 -3.07 16.31
C ALA A 34 13.46 -3.02 15.59
N THR A 35 14.29 -4.03 15.82
CA THR A 35 15.60 -4.18 15.17
C THR A 35 15.78 -5.63 14.73
N GLY A 36 16.65 -5.84 13.74
CA GLY A 36 16.98 -7.17 13.24
C GLY A 36 16.22 -7.59 11.97
N PRO A 37 16.33 -8.88 11.60
CA PRO A 37 15.74 -9.40 10.38
C PRO A 37 14.21 -9.49 10.46
N VAL A 38 13.57 -9.29 9.33
CA VAL A 38 12.12 -9.41 9.18
C VAL A 38 11.75 -10.89 9.03
N SER A 39 10.76 -11.34 9.80
CA SER A 39 10.32 -12.74 9.76
C SER A 39 9.67 -13.10 8.42
N GLY A 40 9.80 -14.36 8.00
CA GLY A 40 9.14 -14.86 6.78
C GLY A 40 7.63 -14.67 6.78
N THR A 41 6.98 -14.72 7.94
CA THR A 41 5.54 -14.43 8.10
C THR A 41 5.20 -13.00 7.72
N THR A 42 6.02 -12.03 8.15
CA THR A 42 5.85 -10.62 7.79
C THR A 42 6.05 -10.41 6.29
N LEU A 43 7.04 -11.07 5.69
CA LEU A 43 7.29 -11.01 4.24
C LEU A 43 6.14 -11.63 3.43
N PHE A 44 5.56 -12.73 3.93
CA PHE A 44 4.37 -13.33 3.32
C PHE A 44 3.17 -12.37 3.31
N ILE A 45 2.92 -11.68 4.43
CA ILE A 45 1.85 -10.68 4.53
C ILE A 45 2.13 -9.48 3.60
N LEU A 46 3.37 -8.99 3.57
CA LEU A 46 3.78 -7.92 2.66
C LEU A 46 3.56 -8.31 1.18
N ASN A 47 3.84 -9.55 0.80
CA ASN A 47 3.52 -10.04 -0.53
C ASN A 47 2.02 -9.96 -0.85
N GLY A 48 1.15 -10.24 0.13
CA GLY A 48 -0.30 -10.04 0.00
C GLY A 48 -0.69 -8.60 -0.33
N LEU A 49 -0.04 -7.62 0.33
CA LEU A 49 -0.22 -6.19 0.02
C LEU A 49 0.27 -5.85 -1.37
N ILE A 50 1.45 -6.34 -1.75
CA ILE A 50 2.04 -6.16 -3.09
C ILE A 50 1.09 -6.70 -4.17
N PHE A 51 0.53 -7.89 -4.00
CA PHE A 51 -0.42 -8.45 -4.97
C PHE A 51 -1.70 -7.62 -5.07
N SER A 52 -2.21 -7.13 -3.95
CA SER A 52 -3.40 -6.25 -3.91
C SER A 52 -3.14 -4.93 -4.62
N ALA A 53 -2.01 -4.28 -4.32
CA ALA A 53 -1.54 -3.06 -4.98
C ALA A 53 -1.36 -3.27 -6.48
N ARG A 54 -0.65 -4.32 -6.90
CA ARG A 54 -0.49 -4.67 -8.32
C ARG A 54 -1.83 -4.82 -9.02
N ARG A 55 -2.78 -5.55 -8.42
CA ARG A 55 -4.10 -5.77 -9.04
C ARG A 55 -4.86 -4.46 -9.24
N LEU A 56 -4.76 -3.53 -8.29
CA LEU A 56 -5.42 -2.24 -8.35
C LEU A 56 -4.74 -1.30 -9.36
N PHE A 57 -3.41 -1.21 -9.30
CA PHE A 57 -2.63 -0.22 -10.04
C PHE A 57 -2.23 -0.65 -11.45
N ARG A 58 -2.33 -1.94 -11.81
CA ARG A 58 -1.91 -2.47 -13.12
C ARG A 58 -2.53 -1.74 -14.33
N ARG A 59 -3.71 -1.14 -14.19
CA ARG A 59 -4.41 -0.45 -15.29
C ARG A 59 -3.98 1.01 -15.46
N HIS A 60 -3.03 1.48 -14.67
CA HIS A 60 -2.60 2.88 -14.62
C HIS A 60 -1.14 2.95 -15.05
N ALA A 61 -0.87 3.58 -16.19
CA ALA A 61 0.48 3.65 -16.75
C ALA A 61 1.43 4.51 -15.93
N ASP A 62 0.88 5.45 -15.15
CA ASP A 62 1.59 6.36 -14.24
C ASP A 62 1.90 5.75 -12.87
N MET A 63 1.37 4.56 -12.58
CA MET A 63 1.56 3.92 -11.28
C MET A 63 2.83 3.06 -11.22
N PRO A 64 3.50 2.99 -10.07
CA PRO A 64 4.68 2.15 -9.91
C PRO A 64 4.35 0.65 -9.99
N LEU A 65 5.30 -0.11 -10.52
CA LEU A 65 5.27 -1.56 -10.51
C LEU A 65 5.91 -2.11 -9.23
N PHE A 66 5.21 -3.03 -8.58
CA PHE A 66 5.69 -3.73 -7.38
C PHE A 66 5.99 -5.17 -7.74
N PHE A 67 7.07 -5.76 -7.22
CA PHE A 67 7.42 -7.16 -7.45
C PHE A 67 7.30 -7.95 -6.15
N PRO A 68 6.85 -9.22 -6.20
CA PRO A 68 6.87 -10.08 -5.02
C PRO A 68 8.30 -10.25 -4.50
N ILE A 69 8.41 -10.35 -3.19
CA ILE A 69 9.64 -10.54 -2.46
C ILE A 69 9.84 -12.03 -2.21
N ASP A 70 11.08 -12.50 -2.32
CA ASP A 70 11.44 -13.85 -1.91
C ASP A 70 11.45 -13.96 -0.38
N THR A 71 10.54 -14.77 0.17
CA THR A 71 10.40 -14.97 1.62
C THR A 71 11.55 -15.77 2.24
N THR A 72 12.42 -16.37 1.43
CA THR A 72 13.61 -17.11 1.89
C THR A 72 14.83 -16.21 2.06
N THR A 73 14.79 -15.00 1.51
CA THR A 73 15.87 -14.02 1.63
C THR A 73 15.77 -13.22 2.92
N THR A 74 16.92 -12.94 3.53
CA THR A 74 16.98 -12.09 4.72
C THR A 74 16.67 -10.65 4.34
N MET A 75 15.53 -10.15 4.81
CA MET A 75 15.13 -8.75 4.64
C MET A 75 15.41 -7.97 5.93
N THR A 76 16.03 -6.80 5.81
CA THR A 76 16.20 -5.90 6.97
C THR A 76 14.94 -5.06 7.19
N LEU A 77 14.78 -4.52 8.40
CA LEU A 77 13.70 -3.56 8.66
C LEU A 77 13.82 -2.28 7.81
N THR A 78 15.04 -1.90 7.42
CA THR A 78 15.26 -0.78 6.50
C THR A 78 14.69 -1.09 5.11
N ASP A 79 14.95 -2.28 4.57
CA ASP A 79 14.38 -2.69 3.28
C ASP A 79 12.84 -2.75 3.35
N LEU A 80 12.30 -3.31 4.44
CA LEU A 80 10.85 -3.34 4.68
C LEU A 80 10.27 -1.92 4.73
N SER A 81 10.90 -1.00 5.45
CA SER A 81 10.49 0.40 5.53
C SER A 81 10.46 1.05 4.15
N ILE A 82 11.47 0.84 3.32
CA ILE A 82 11.49 1.33 1.93
C ILE A 82 10.31 0.77 1.13
N TYR A 83 10.02 -0.53 1.24
CA TYR A 83 8.88 -1.14 0.54
C TYR A 83 7.54 -0.56 0.99
N VAL A 84 7.34 -0.42 2.29
CA VAL A 84 6.11 0.14 2.86
C VAL A 84 5.94 1.61 2.45
N HIS A 85 6.99 2.43 2.49
CA HIS A 85 6.93 3.81 2.02
C HIS A 85 6.65 3.93 0.52
N ARG A 86 7.20 3.03 -0.31
CA ARG A 86 6.87 2.99 -1.75
C ARG A 86 5.40 2.63 -2.00
N LEU A 87 4.85 1.67 -1.24
CA LEU A 87 3.42 1.34 -1.30
C LEU A 87 2.57 2.54 -0.86
N ASN A 88 2.99 3.25 0.19
CA ASN A 88 2.29 4.42 0.71
C ASN A 88 2.25 5.56 -0.33
N SER A 89 3.39 5.90 -0.91
CA SER A 89 3.47 6.91 -1.97
C SER A 89 2.61 6.57 -3.18
N ALA A 90 2.50 5.29 -3.55
CA ALA A 90 1.59 4.86 -4.61
C ALA A 90 0.11 5.01 -4.22
N CYS A 91 -0.25 4.68 -2.99
CA CYS A 91 -1.61 4.90 -2.48
C CYS A 91 -1.98 6.39 -2.53
N LEU A 92 -1.09 7.29 -2.08
CA LEU A 92 -1.29 8.74 -2.15
C LEU A 92 -1.50 9.22 -3.60
N HIS A 93 -0.63 8.83 -4.54
CA HIS A 93 -0.77 9.19 -5.95
C HIS A 93 -2.11 8.68 -6.54
N PHE A 94 -2.53 7.49 -6.14
CA PHE A 94 -3.82 6.93 -6.55
C PHE A 94 -4.99 7.74 -5.98
N GLU A 95 -4.93 8.17 -4.71
CA GLU A 95 -5.94 9.01 -4.10
C GLU A 95 -6.04 10.38 -4.76
N GLU A 96 -4.92 11.04 -5.01
CA GLU A 96 -4.87 12.34 -5.68
C GLU A 96 -5.58 12.28 -7.04
N ARG A 97 -5.32 11.22 -7.82
CA ARG A 97 -5.98 10.97 -9.11
C ARG A 97 -7.50 10.85 -8.99
N TYR A 98 -7.97 10.31 -7.86
CA TYR A 98 -9.38 10.00 -7.61
C TYR A 98 -10.01 10.90 -6.53
N ALA A 99 -9.38 12.03 -6.20
CA ALA A 99 -9.83 12.94 -5.14
C ALA A 99 -11.26 13.45 -5.35
N HIS A 100 -11.69 13.53 -6.61
CA HIS A 100 -13.05 13.90 -7.02
C HIS A 100 -14.14 12.90 -6.58
N LEU A 101 -13.78 11.73 -6.03
CA LEU A 101 -14.73 10.74 -5.51
C LEU A 101 -15.24 11.07 -4.09
N ASN A 102 -15.02 12.29 -3.58
CA ASN A 102 -15.62 12.86 -2.36
C ASN A 102 -15.58 11.93 -1.13
N GLY A 103 -14.41 11.40 -0.78
CA GLY A 103 -14.22 10.62 0.45
C GLY A 103 -14.63 9.14 0.37
N ARG A 104 -14.88 8.61 -0.84
CA ARG A 104 -15.11 7.17 -1.02
C ARG A 104 -13.84 6.34 -0.84
N LEU A 105 -12.67 6.93 -1.14
CA LEU A 105 -11.37 6.38 -0.80
C LEU A 105 -11.00 6.86 0.60
N ALA A 106 -10.70 5.92 1.49
CA ALA A 106 -10.32 6.21 2.86
C ALA A 106 -8.79 6.19 2.98
N HIS A 107 -8.23 7.29 3.47
CA HIS A 107 -6.80 7.42 3.75
C HIS A 107 -6.54 7.07 5.22
N TYR A 108 -6.30 5.79 5.52
CA TYR A 108 -6.03 5.34 6.89
C TYR A 108 -4.59 5.58 7.33
N ILE A 109 -3.72 6.01 6.42
CA ILE A 109 -2.28 6.06 6.67
C ILE A 109 -1.90 7.28 7.52
N ASP A 110 -2.63 8.40 7.39
CA ASP A 110 -2.42 9.60 8.22
C ASP A 110 -3.21 9.57 9.54
N GLU A 111 -4.24 8.75 9.67
CA GLU A 111 -5.08 8.69 10.89
C GLU A 111 -4.40 8.04 12.10
N MET A 112 -3.18 7.52 11.95
CA MET A 112 -2.45 6.78 13.00
C MET A 112 -1.30 7.55 13.66
N ASP A 113 -1.16 8.84 13.37
CA ASP A 113 -0.23 9.78 14.03
C ASP A 113 -0.75 10.27 15.40
#